data_AF-A0A316MDU6-F1
#
_entry.id   AF-A0A316MDU6-F1
#
_cell.length_a   1.000
_cell.length_b   1.000
_cell.length_c   1.000
_cell.angle_alpha   90.00
_cell.angle_beta   90.00
_cell.angle_gamma   90.00
#
_symmetry.space_group_name_H-M   'P 1'
#
loop_
_entity.id
_entity.type
_entity.pdbx_description
1 polymer ?
#
loop_
_entity_poly.entity_id
_entity_poly.type
_entity_poly.pdbx_seq_one_letter_code
_entity_poly.pdbx_strand_id
1 'polypeptide(L)'
;MTALPLPLPGFKLGLANIVTLFTLYRLGAADAGAVHLLRISLAGLLFGSPVSFLLSACGGALAFAAACGVYRVRRVSPVGASILSAAAHMAGQIAAAALLLAAPLLFVSYLPYLLLLSLFSGGLCGAAVVFLLKRLPKKI
;
A
#
# COMPACT_ATOMS: atom_id res chain seq x y z
N MET A 1 22.94 -8.56 3.23
CA MET A 1 21.98 -9.42 3.97
C MET A 1 20.82 -9.70 3.04
N THR A 2 20.56 -10.98 2.79
CA THR A 2 19.85 -11.54 1.64
C THR A 2 18.44 -10.98 1.49
N ALA A 3 18.26 -10.10 0.49
CA ALA A 3 16.94 -9.80 -0.03
C ALA A 3 16.37 -11.14 -0.53
N LEU A 4 15.25 -11.56 0.07
CA LEU A 4 14.42 -12.63 -0.49
C LEU A 4 14.30 -12.36 -2.00
N PRO A 5 14.58 -13.32 -2.90
CA PRO A 5 14.49 -13.09 -4.34
C PRO A 5 13.01 -12.94 -4.69
N LEU A 6 12.47 -11.76 -4.43
CA LEU A 6 11.18 -11.34 -4.95
C LEU A 6 11.38 -11.17 -6.45
N PRO A 7 10.42 -11.62 -7.27
CA PRO A 7 10.60 -11.79 -8.70
C PRO A 7 10.92 -10.49 -9.46
N LEU A 8 10.77 -9.32 -8.84
CA LEU A 8 11.05 -8.02 -9.42
C LEU A 8 11.67 -7.05 -8.39
N PRO A 9 12.78 -6.36 -8.72
CA PRO A 9 13.36 -5.34 -7.86
C PRO A 9 12.34 -4.20 -7.63
N GLY A 10 12.08 -3.89 -6.36
CA GLY A 10 11.12 -2.85 -5.96
C GLY A 10 9.73 -3.38 -5.54
N PHE A 11 9.39 -4.63 -5.87
CA PHE A 11 8.16 -5.23 -5.35
C PHE A 11 8.32 -5.56 -3.86
N LYS A 12 7.41 -5.07 -3.01
CA LYS A 12 7.35 -5.39 -1.58
C LYS A 12 6.00 -6.03 -1.28
N LEU A 13 6.01 -7.08 -0.45
CA LEU A 13 4.78 -7.67 0.06
C LEU A 13 3.99 -6.59 0.81
N GLY A 14 2.72 -6.41 0.44
CA GLY A 14 1.83 -5.39 0.99
C GLY A 14 1.45 -5.57 2.46
N LEU A 15 2.26 -6.28 3.26
CA LEU A 15 1.98 -6.58 4.68
C LEU A 15 1.67 -5.33 5.49
N ALA A 16 2.36 -4.22 5.21
CA ALA A 16 2.12 -2.97 5.91
C ALA A 16 0.78 -2.29 5.53
N ASN A 17 0.15 -2.72 4.43
CA ASN A 17 -1.21 -2.32 4.05
C ASN A 17 -2.26 -3.00 4.96
N ILE A 18 -1.98 -4.21 5.47
CA ILE A 18 -2.87 -4.94 6.39
C ILE A 18 -3.14 -4.10 7.63
N VAL A 19 -2.09 -3.58 8.28
CA VAL A 19 -2.21 -2.73 9.47
C VAL A 19 -2.99 -1.45 9.17
N THR A 20 -2.69 -0.79 8.05
CA THR A 20 -3.36 0.47 7.66
C THR A 20 -4.86 0.25 7.44
N LEU A 21 -5.23 -0.80 6.71
CA LEU A 21 -6.63 -1.11 6.44
C LEU A 21 -7.36 -1.65 7.67
N PHE A 22 -6.70 -2.48 8.47
CA PHE A 22 -7.26 -2.93 9.74
C PHE A 22 -7.61 -1.74 10.64
N THR A 23 -6.68 -0.79 10.79
CA THR A 23 -6.91 0.46 11.53
C THR A 23 -8.03 1.28 10.90
N LEU A 24 -8.08 1.39 9.57
CA LEU A 24 -9.12 2.13 8.85
C LEU A 24 -10.53 1.57 9.13
N TYR A 25 -10.68 0.25 9.08
CA TYR A 25 -11.98 -0.40 9.31
C TYR A 25 -12.36 -0.51 10.80
N ARG A 26 -11.40 -0.41 11.72
CA ARG A 26 -11.64 -0.61 13.16
C ARG A 26 -11.63 0.67 13.99
N LEU A 27 -10.75 1.61 13.68
CA LEU A 27 -10.57 2.88 14.41
C LEU A 27 -11.01 4.09 13.58
N GLY A 28 -10.94 3.99 12.24
CA GLY A 28 -11.40 5.02 11.32
C GLY A 28 -10.27 5.71 10.57
N ALA A 29 -10.62 6.70 9.75
CA ALA A 29 -9.69 7.35 8.82
C ALA A 29 -8.59 8.17 9.51
N ALA A 30 -8.89 8.85 10.63
CA ALA A 30 -7.91 9.66 11.34
C ALA A 30 -6.77 8.80 11.91
N ASP A 31 -7.10 7.73 12.64
CA ASP A 31 -6.12 6.82 13.22
C ASP A 31 -5.34 6.05 12.15
N ALA A 32 -6.01 5.63 11.07
CA ALA A 32 -5.34 4.98 9.95
C ALA A 32 -4.34 5.89 9.25
N GLY A 33 -4.66 7.18 9.11
CA GLY A 33 -3.76 8.19 8.56
C GLY A 33 -2.53 8.39 9.42
N ALA A 34 -2.69 8.47 10.74
CA ALA A 34 -1.58 8.59 11.69
C ALA A 34 -0.64 7.38 11.60
N VAL A 35 -1.19 6.15 11.61
CA VAL A 35 -0.39 4.91 11.47
C VAL A 35 0.33 4.89 10.12
N HIS A 36 -0.32 5.32 9.05
CA HIS A 36 0.25 5.33 7.71
C HIS A 36 1.42 6.32 7.57
N LEU A 37 1.25 7.53 8.10
CA LEU A 37 2.29 8.55 8.14
C LEU A 37 3.48 8.09 8.97
N LEU A 38 3.22 7.61 10.19
CA LEU A 38 4.27 7.11 11.09
C LEU A 38 5.08 6.00 10.41
N ARG A 39 4.40 5.07 9.73
CA ARG A 39 5.04 4.00 8.95
C ARG A 39 5.99 4.55 7.88
N ILE A 40 5.55 5.53 7.08
CA ILE A 40 6.36 6.09 5.99
C ILE A 40 7.56 6.86 6.55
N SER A 41 7.34 7.66 7.60
CA SER A 41 8.40 8.38 8.30
C SER A 41 9.44 7.42 8.89
N LEU A 42 9.01 6.39 9.62
CA LEU A 42 9.93 5.41 10.21
C LEU A 42 10.67 4.60 9.15
N ALA A 43 9.98 4.15 8.10
CA ALA A 43 10.62 3.41 7.01
C ALA A 43 11.65 4.27 6.26
N GLY A 44 11.36 5.57 6.08
CA GLY A 44 12.28 6.54 5.50
C GLY A 44 13.51 6.78 6.36
N LEU A 45 13.31 7.02 7.66
CA LEU A 45 14.39 7.33 8.61
C LEU A 45 15.31 6.14 8.89
N LEU A 46 14.75 4.93 9.00
CA LEU A 46 15.51 3.75 9.40
C LEU A 46 16.18 3.03 8.22
N PHE A 47 15.56 3.05 7.04
CA PHE A 47 15.95 2.20 5.91
C PHE A 47 15.95 2.90 4.55
N GLY A 48 15.60 4.19 4.48
CA GLY A 48 15.33 4.89 3.23
C GLY A 48 16.42 5.88 2.81
N SER A 49 16.61 6.02 1.50
CA SER A 49 17.20 7.22 0.90
C SER A 49 16.13 8.30 0.67
N PRO A 50 16.48 9.58 0.47
CA PRO A 50 15.52 10.64 0.15
C PRO A 50 14.61 10.28 -1.03
N VAL A 51 15.19 9.64 -2.05
CA VAL A 51 14.44 9.15 -3.22
C VAL A 51 13.46 8.04 -2.81
N SER A 52 13.90 7.03 -2.06
CA SER A 52 13.01 5.96 -1.60
C SER A 52 11.89 6.47 -0.70
N PHE A 53 12.15 7.49 0.11
CA PHE A 53 11.15 8.15 0.93
C PHE A 53 10.08 8.82 0.07
N LEU A 54 10.47 9.62 -0.93
CA LEU A 54 9.53 10.29 -1.84
C LEU A 54 8.69 9.28 -2.62
N LEU A 55 9.31 8.22 -3.15
CA LEU A 55 8.59 7.13 -3.82
C LEU A 55 7.54 6.49 -2.92
N SER A 56 7.89 6.22 -1.66
CA SER A 56 6.98 5.61 -0.69
C SER A 56 5.91 6.59 -0.19
N ALA A 57 6.21 7.89 -0.14
CA ALA A 57 5.28 8.93 0.26
C ALA A 57 4.22 9.18 -0.82
N CYS A 58 4.62 9.31 -2.09
CA CYS A 58 3.70 9.47 -3.22
C CYS A 58 2.80 8.24 -3.39
N GLY A 59 3.40 7.04 -3.42
CA GLY A 59 2.63 5.79 -3.45
C GLY A 59 1.72 5.65 -2.24
N GLY A 60 2.24 5.92 -1.03
CA GLY A 60 1.49 5.88 0.22
C GLY A 60 0.27 6.79 0.24
N ALA A 61 0.44 8.05 -0.14
CA ALA A 61 -0.63 9.04 -0.19
C ALA A 61 -1.76 8.62 -1.15
N LEU A 62 -1.42 8.14 -2.35
CA LEU A 62 -2.38 7.62 -3.33
C LEU A 62 -3.13 6.39 -2.79
N ALA A 63 -2.41 5.46 -2.16
CA ALA A 63 -3.00 4.27 -1.55
C ALA A 63 -3.98 4.60 -0.43
N PHE A 64 -3.58 5.52 0.45
CA PHE A 64 -4.40 5.96 1.58
C PHE A 64 -5.65 6.73 1.10
N ALA A 65 -5.49 7.60 0.10
CA ALA A 65 -6.61 8.30 -0.52
C ALA A 65 -7.61 7.31 -1.16
N ALA A 66 -7.11 6.31 -1.90
CA ALA A 66 -7.93 5.25 -2.48
C ALA A 66 -8.66 4.44 -1.40
N ALA A 67 -7.97 4.07 -0.33
CA ALA A 67 -8.57 3.35 0.81
C ALA A 67 -9.68 4.19 1.48
N CYS A 68 -9.45 5.49 1.71
CA CYS A 68 -10.44 6.40 2.28
C CYS A 68 -11.64 6.66 1.35
N GLY A 69 -11.41 6.74 0.04
CA GLY A 69 -12.47 6.87 -0.96
C GLY A 69 -13.38 5.64 -0.95
N VAL A 70 -12.79 4.46 -0.98
CA VAL A 70 -13.51 3.18 -0.94
C VAL A 70 -14.22 2.96 0.39
N TYR A 71 -13.60 3.34 1.50
CA TYR A 71 -14.20 3.22 2.84
C TYR A 71 -15.53 3.98 2.96
N ARG A 72 -15.70 5.10 2.25
CA ARG A 72 -16.97 5.85 2.20
C ARG A 72 -18.06 5.13 1.40
N VAL A 73 -17.68 4.24 0.49
CA VAL A 73 -18.61 3.46 -0.33
C VAL A 73 -19.02 2.20 0.44
N ARG A 74 -20.19 2.24 1.09
CA ARG A 74 -20.75 1.15 1.93
C ARG A 74 -20.85 -0.23 1.27
N ARG A 75 -20.62 -0.35 -0.05
CA ARG A 75 -20.73 -1.60 -0.82
C ARG A 75 -19.40 -2.32 -1.06
N VAL A 76 -18.25 -1.73 -0.71
CA VAL A 76 -16.96 -2.35 -1.03
C VAL A 76 -16.41 -3.16 0.14
N SER A 77 -16.02 -4.40 -0.14
CA SER A 77 -15.41 -5.29 0.83
C SER A 77 -14.01 -4.80 1.26
N PRO A 78 -13.52 -5.17 2.46
CA PRO A 78 -12.15 -4.89 2.88
C PRO A 78 -11.10 -5.46 1.90
N VAL A 79 -11.44 -6.54 1.19
CA VAL A 79 -10.61 -7.11 0.12
C VAL A 79 -10.51 -6.17 -1.07
N GLY A 80 -11.64 -5.62 -1.54
CA GLY A 80 -11.67 -4.63 -2.63
C GLY A 80 -10.91 -3.35 -2.27
N ALA A 81 -11.07 -2.87 -1.03
CA ALA A 81 -10.30 -1.73 -0.52
C ALA A 81 -8.79 -2.02 -0.50
N SER A 82 -8.38 -3.24 -0.15
CA SER A 82 -6.98 -3.68 -0.16
C SER A 82 -6.40 -3.75 -1.56
N ILE A 83 -7.14 -4.33 -2.51
CA ILE A 83 -6.72 -4.42 -3.90
C ILE A 83 -6.57 -3.03 -4.51
N LEU A 84 -7.54 -2.14 -4.32
CA LEU A 84 -7.47 -0.78 -4.88
C LEU A 84 -6.35 0.04 -4.24
N SER A 85 -6.20 -0.04 -2.91
CA SER A 85 -5.08 0.59 -2.19
C SER A 85 -3.73 0.10 -2.71
N ALA A 86 -3.56 -1.21 -2.93
CA ALA A 86 -2.32 -1.78 -3.43
C ALA A 86 -2.01 -1.34 -4.88
N ALA A 87 -3.02 -1.32 -5.75
CA ALA A 87 -2.86 -0.84 -7.12
C ALA A 87 -2.50 0.65 -7.16
N ALA A 88 -3.20 1.48 -6.37
CA ALA A 88 -2.92 2.91 -6.25
C ALA A 88 -1.53 3.19 -5.67
N HIS A 89 -1.07 2.38 -4.71
CA HIS A 89 0.28 2.46 -4.16
C HIS A 89 1.35 2.24 -5.23
N MET A 90 1.18 1.17 -6.02
CA MET A 90 2.12 0.80 -7.08
C MET A 90 2.13 1.84 -8.20
N ALA A 91 0.96 2.32 -8.61
CA ALA A 91 0.84 3.37 -9.62
C ALA A 91 1.51 4.68 -9.16
N GLY A 92 1.28 5.10 -7.91
CA GLY A 92 1.89 6.30 -7.35
C GLY A 92 3.40 6.21 -7.18
N GLN A 93 3.89 5.05 -6.76
CA GLN A 93 5.33 4.80 -6.64
C GLN A 93 6.02 4.84 -8.01
N ILE A 94 5.43 4.22 -9.03
CA ILE A 94 5.96 4.19 -10.40
C ILE A 94 5.89 5.57 -11.05
N ALA A 95 4.79 6.31 -10.87
CA ALA A 95 4.66 7.66 -11.37
C ALA A 95 5.72 8.59 -10.76
N ALA A 96 5.95 8.51 -9.45
CA ALA A 96 7.00 9.28 -8.79
C ALA A 96 8.40 8.87 -9.28
N ALA A 97 8.65 7.58 -9.54
CA ALA A 97 9.91 7.09 -10.09
C ALA A 97 10.14 7.61 -11.52
N ALA A 98 9.11 7.57 -12.37
CA ALA A 98 9.16 8.08 -13.73
C ALA A 98 9.49 9.58 -13.78
N LEU A 99 8.95 10.36 -12.84
CA LEU A 99 9.21 11.80 -12.74
C LEU A 99 10.60 12.12 -12.18
N LEU A 100 11.05 11.41 -11.14
CA LEU A 100 12.30 11.70 -10.43
C LEU A 100 13.55 11.16 -11.14
N LEU A 101 13.43 10.03 -11.85
CA LEU A 101 14.57 9.33 -12.46
C LEU A 101 14.70 9.57 -13.96
N ALA A 102 13.88 10.46 -14.53
CA ALA A 102 13.90 10.88 -15.94
C ALA A 102 13.90 9.72 -16.97
N ALA A 103 13.36 8.56 -16.61
CA ALA A 103 13.27 7.37 -17.47
C ALA A 103 11.82 6.83 -17.56
N PRO A 104 10.83 7.64 -17.99
CA PRO A 104 9.41 7.31 -17.89
C PRO A 104 9.02 6.07 -18.68
N LEU A 105 9.59 5.84 -19.88
CA LEU A 105 9.28 4.67 -20.70
C LEU A 105 9.66 3.35 -20.04
N LEU A 106 10.77 3.33 -19.29
CA LEU A 106 11.23 2.12 -18.60
C LEU A 106 10.20 1.72 -17.54
N PHE A 107 9.81 2.66 -16.67
CA PHE A 107 8.92 2.39 -15.55
C PHE A 107 7.47 2.09 -15.94
N VAL A 108 6.94 2.76 -16.97
CA VAL A 108 5.58 2.52 -17.47
C VAL A 108 5.44 1.14 -18.10
N SER A 109 6.51 0.63 -18.75
CA SER A 109 6.50 -0.70 -19.36
C SER A 109 6.41 -1.84 -18.34
N TYR A 110 6.92 -1.63 -17.11
CA TYR A 110 6.82 -2.61 -16.00
C TYR A 110 5.51 -2.52 -15.21
N LEU A 111 4.78 -1.40 -15.34
CA LEU A 111 3.52 -1.15 -14.64
C LEU A 111 2.48 -2.28 -14.76
N PRO A 112 2.18 -2.87 -15.95
CA PRO A 112 1.17 -3.93 -16.04
C PRO A 112 1.53 -5.18 -15.21
N TYR A 113 2.80 -5.59 -15.21
CA TYR A 113 3.28 -6.72 -14.41
C TYR A 113 3.22 -6.43 -12.91
N LEU A 114 3.60 -5.21 -12.51
CA LEU A 114 3.56 -4.79 -11.11
C LEU A 114 2.12 -4.61 -10.59
N LEU A 115 1.19 -4.19 -11.45
CA LEU A 115 -0.24 -4.13 -11.10
C LEU A 115 -0.85 -5.52 -10.92
N LEU A 116 -0.50 -6.49 -11.77
CA LEU A 116 -0.92 -7.89 -11.60
C LEU A 116 -0.45 -8.46 -10.25
N LEU A 117 0.81 -8.24 -9.90
CA LEU A 117 1.34 -8.64 -8.59
C LEU A 117 0.69 -7.88 -7.43
N SER A 118 0.36 -6.60 -7.64
CA SER A 118 -0.35 -5.78 -6.65
C SER A 118 -1.77 -6.26 -6.42
N LEU A 119 -2.44 -6.78 -7.45
CA LEU A 119 -3.75 -7.41 -7.34
C LEU A 119 -3.69 -8.66 -6.46
N PHE A 120 -2.71 -9.52 -6.71
CA PHE A 120 -2.49 -10.74 -5.92
C PHE A 120 -2.12 -10.43 -4.47
N SER A 121 -1.11 -9.58 -4.26
CA SER A 121 -0.70 -9.17 -2.90
C SER A 121 -1.82 -8.42 -2.18
N GLY A 122 -2.57 -7.57 -2.87
CA GLY A 122 -3.71 -6.84 -2.33
C GLY A 122 -4.84 -7.76 -1.92
N GLY A 123 -5.14 -8.79 -2.73
CA GLY A 123 -6.12 -9.82 -2.40
C GLY A 123 -5.74 -10.62 -1.16
N LEU A 124 -4.48 -11.09 -1.07
CA LEU A 124 -3.97 -11.81 0.10
C LEU A 124 -4.02 -10.95 1.37
N CYS A 125 -3.56 -9.70 1.29
CA CYS A 125 -3.61 -8.77 2.41
C CYS A 125 -5.06 -8.47 2.83
N GLY A 126 -5.96 -8.32 1.87
CA GLY A 126 -7.38 -8.10 2.12
C GLY A 126 -8.04 -9.28 2.83
N ALA A 127 -7.73 -10.50 2.39
CA ALA A 127 -8.21 -11.72 3.05
C ALA A 127 -7.70 -11.81 4.50
N ALA A 128 -6.42 -11.47 4.73
CA ALA A 128 -5.85 -11.39 6.06
C ALA A 128 -6.56 -10.34 6.95
N VAL A 129 -6.88 -9.16 6.41
CA VAL A 129 -7.66 -8.13 7.13
C VAL A 129 -9.05 -8.66 7.51
N VAL A 130 -9.75 -9.31 6.58
CA VAL A 130 -11.08 -9.90 6.87
C VAL A 130 -10.98 -10.95 7.98
N PHE A 131 -9.96 -11.80 7.94
CA PHE A 131 -9.73 -12.80 8.97
C PHE A 131 -9.45 -12.15 10.34
N LEU A 132 -8.61 -11.10 10.37
CA LEU A 132 -8.31 -10.34 11.59
C LEU A 132 -9.56 -9.68 12.18
N LEU A 133 -10.37 -9.05 11.33
CA LEU A 133 -11.60 -8.37 11.75
C LEU A 133 -12.66 -9.35 12.28
N LYS A 134 -12.70 -10.58 11.77
CA LYS A 134 -13.61 -11.63 12.26
C LYS A 134 -13.14 -12.26 13.57
N ARG A 135 -11.82 -12.43 13.75
CA ARG A 135 -11.22 -13.12 14.91
C ARG A 135 -11.05 -12.21 16.12
N LEU A 136 -10.83 -10.92 15.90
CA LEU A 136 -10.67 -9.96 16.98
C LEU A 136 -12.03 -9.47 17.46
N PRO A 137 -12.34 -9.53 18.76
CA PRO A 137 -13.61 -9.06 19.29
C PRO A 137 -13.87 -7.61 18.82
N LYS A 138 -15.10 -7.29 18.41
CA LYS A 138 -15.52 -5.89 18.19
C LYS A 138 -15.18 -5.12 19.46
N LYS A 139 -14.56 -3.94 19.31
CA LYS A 139 -14.04 -3.18 20.45
C LYS A 139 -15.17 -2.90 21.45
N ILE A 140 -14.81 -3.09 22.74
CA ILE A 140 -15.41 -2.51 23.94
C ILE A 140 -15.48 -0.99 23.80
#